data_AF-A0AAV4NX24-F1
#
_entry.id   AF-A0AAV4NX24-F1
#
_cell.length_a   1.000
_cell.length_b   1.000
_cell.length_c   1.000
_cell.angle_alpha   90.00
_cell.angle_beta   90.00
_cell.angle_gamma   90.00
#
_symmetry.space_group_name_H-M   'P 1'
#
loop_
_entity.id
_entity.type
_entity.pdbx_description
1 polymer ?
#
loop_
_entity_poly.entity_id
_entity_poly.type
_entity_poly.pdbx_seq_one_letter_code
_entity_poly.pdbx_strand_id
1 'polypeptide(L)'
;MLDLSIEELQKTIDALEEQVDHTDIADEDEWKVRYYTQVEVNEQLERQRDWLMERVEAARNQSQEGVSALLAELDLDSLTESQLLRYLKQLEKDRNSLYNELRDKEWKLDQESKTFHKYNDTRKAYMTEITEAMVNLEAMKSRLRTFEGSENGSIAKNILPDQRVIDPRKGPIKKTAAVRSLPKLNTADKDFNDDDDMLDKQSKKSAEF
;
A
#
# COMPACT_ATOMS: atom_id res chain seq x y z
N MET A 1 -22.06 -3.03 -60.25
CA MET A 1 -21.67 -1.88 -59.40
C MET A 1 -22.66 -1.71 -58.26
N LEU A 2 -23.97 -1.64 -58.52
CA LEU A 2 -24.99 -1.60 -57.46
C LEU A 2 -25.03 -2.89 -56.63
N ASP A 3 -24.94 -4.06 -57.25
CA ASP A 3 -25.03 -5.33 -56.53
C ASP A 3 -23.87 -5.53 -55.54
N LEU A 4 -22.65 -5.10 -55.91
CA LEU A 4 -21.48 -5.11 -55.02
C LEU A 4 -21.69 -4.16 -53.83
N SER A 5 -22.27 -2.99 -54.05
CA SER A 5 -22.55 -2.03 -52.98
C SER A 5 -23.66 -2.52 -52.04
N ILE A 6 -24.66 -3.24 -52.56
CA ILE A 6 -25.71 -3.86 -51.75
C ILE A 6 -25.11 -4.96 -50.87
N GLU A 7 -24.23 -5.79 -51.43
CA GLU A 7 -23.57 -6.88 -50.73
C GLU A 7 -22.57 -6.37 -49.66
N GLU A 8 -21.87 -5.27 -49.94
CA GLU A 8 -21.04 -4.57 -48.95
C GLU A 8 -21.88 -3.97 -47.82
N LEU A 9 -23.01 -3.32 -48.14
CA LEU A 9 -23.90 -2.76 -47.14
C LEU A 9 -24.54 -3.86 -46.27
N GLN A 10 -24.92 -4.99 -46.87
CA GLN A 10 -25.42 -6.15 -46.12
C GLN A 10 -24.36 -6.69 -45.16
N LYS A 11 -23.11 -6.85 -45.61
CA LYS A 11 -22.00 -7.24 -44.72
C LYS A 11 -21.75 -6.24 -43.60
N THR A 12 -21.89 -4.93 -43.86
CA THR A 12 -21.76 -3.93 -42.80
C THR A 12 -22.92 -3.98 -41.82
N ILE A 13 -24.14 -4.28 -42.28
CA ILE A 13 -25.31 -4.45 -41.42
C ILE A 13 -25.10 -5.70 -40.56
N ASP A 14 -24.75 -6.83 -41.15
CA ASP A 14 -24.50 -8.09 -40.43
C ASP A 14 -23.40 -7.91 -39.36
N ALA A 15 -22.32 -7.20 -39.70
CA ALA A 15 -21.24 -6.92 -38.75
C ALA A 15 -21.66 -5.98 -37.61
N LEU A 16 -22.53 -5.00 -37.89
CA LEU A 16 -23.05 -4.10 -36.86
C LEU A 16 -24.10 -4.79 -35.98
N GLU A 17 -24.94 -5.66 -36.54
CA GLU A 17 -25.89 -6.49 -35.80
C GLU A 17 -25.14 -7.46 -34.87
N GLU A 18 -24.09 -8.11 -35.37
CA GLU A 18 -23.21 -8.95 -34.55
C GLU A 18 -22.52 -8.12 -33.46
N GLN A 19 -22.03 -6.92 -33.77
CA GLN A 19 -21.39 -6.05 -32.78
C GLN A 19 -22.35 -5.54 -31.70
N VAL A 20 -23.64 -5.35 -32.00
CA VAL A 20 -24.69 -5.00 -31.04
C VAL A 20 -25.06 -6.20 -30.15
N ASP A 21 -25.14 -7.39 -30.74
CA ASP A 21 -25.37 -8.63 -29.99
C ASP A 21 -24.18 -8.98 -29.08
N HIS A 22 -22.96 -8.54 -29.44
CA HIS A 22 -21.73 -8.73 -28.68
C HIS A 22 -21.33 -7.55 -27.79
N THR A 23 -22.00 -6.39 -27.88
CA THR A 23 -21.95 -5.41 -26.79
C THR A 23 -22.70 -6.01 -25.62
N ASP A 24 -21.94 -6.67 -24.74
CA ASP A 24 -22.47 -7.29 -23.53
C ASP A 24 -23.40 -6.28 -22.83
N ILE A 25 -24.65 -6.68 -22.60
CA ILE A 25 -25.62 -5.94 -21.77
C ILE A 25 -24.99 -5.58 -20.40
N ALA A 26 -23.95 -6.31 -19.98
CA ALA A 26 -23.14 -6.02 -18.81
C ALA A 26 -22.38 -4.67 -18.88
N ASP A 27 -21.91 -4.22 -20.04
CA ASP A 27 -21.19 -2.95 -20.20
C ASP A 27 -22.15 -1.74 -20.10
N GLU A 28 -23.42 -1.91 -20.50
CA GLU A 28 -24.47 -0.88 -20.39
C GLU A 28 -24.93 -0.64 -18.94
N ASP A 29 -24.71 -1.61 -18.05
CA ASP A 29 -25.04 -1.50 -16.62
C ASP A 29 -23.81 -1.26 -15.73
N GLU A 30 -22.59 -1.51 -16.22
CA GLU A 30 -21.38 -1.32 -15.45
C GLU A 30 -21.17 0.15 -15.04
N TRP A 31 -21.41 1.10 -15.95
CA TRP A 31 -21.28 2.53 -15.62
C TRP A 31 -22.31 2.97 -14.57
N LYS A 32 -23.52 2.39 -14.58
CA LYS A 32 -24.55 2.65 -13.55
C LYS A 32 -24.08 2.12 -12.20
N VAL A 33 -23.58 0.88 -12.16
CA VAL A 33 -23.05 0.27 -10.93
C VAL A 33 -21.89 1.08 -10.37
N ARG A 34 -20.95 1.51 -11.22
CA ARG A 34 -19.85 2.41 -10.81
C ARG A 34 -20.38 3.74 -10.27
N TYR A 35 -21.35 4.36 -10.97
CA TYR A 35 -21.95 5.62 -10.53
C TYR A 35 -22.62 5.48 -9.16
N TYR A 36 -23.49 4.48 -8.97
CA TYR A 36 -24.17 4.26 -7.70
C TYR A 36 -23.20 3.96 -6.56
N THR A 37 -22.18 3.14 -6.81
CA THR A 37 -21.13 2.86 -5.83
C THR A 37 -20.36 4.14 -5.46
N GLN A 38 -20.04 4.99 -6.44
CA GLN A 38 -19.35 6.24 -6.20
C GLN A 38 -20.21 7.24 -5.41
N VAL A 39 -21.51 7.32 -5.71
CA VAL A 39 -22.46 8.14 -4.95
C VAL A 39 -22.52 7.66 -3.50
N GLU A 40 -22.62 6.36 -3.26
CA GLU A 40 -22.64 5.79 -1.91
C GLU A 40 -21.35 6.09 -1.13
N VAL A 41 -20.19 5.91 -1.77
CA VAL A 41 -18.89 6.25 -1.17
C VAL A 41 -18.81 7.75 -0.86
N ASN A 42 -19.28 8.61 -1.76
CA ASN A 42 -19.30 10.05 -1.53
C ASN A 42 -20.19 10.40 -0.34
N GLU A 43 -21.39 9.83 -0.23
CA GLU A 43 -22.25 10.04 0.93
C GLU A 43 -21.58 9.58 2.24
N GLN A 44 -20.85 8.47 2.23
CA GLN A 44 -20.10 8.02 3.41
C GLN A 44 -18.99 9.02 3.78
N LEU A 45 -18.25 9.54 2.80
CA LEU A 45 -17.23 10.56 3.01
C LEU A 45 -17.82 11.87 3.53
N GLU A 46 -18.99 12.28 3.03
CA GLU A 46 -19.71 13.45 3.51
C GLU A 46 -20.12 13.30 4.97
N ARG A 47 -20.71 12.15 5.34
CA ARG A 47 -21.03 11.85 6.76
C ARG A 47 -19.78 11.88 7.64
N GLN A 48 -18.65 11.32 7.17
CA GLN A 48 -17.38 11.36 7.92
C GLN A 48 -16.84 12.78 8.07
N ARG A 49 -16.90 13.58 7.01
CA ARG A 49 -16.52 15.01 7.04
C ARG A 49 -17.36 15.75 8.08
N ASP A 50 -18.68 15.57 8.05
CA ASP A 50 -19.60 16.28 8.94
C ASP A 50 -19.36 15.89 10.41
N TRP A 51 -19.17 14.59 10.68
CA TRP A 51 -18.79 14.10 12.00
C TRP A 51 -17.45 14.67 12.49
N LEU A 52 -16.44 14.73 11.60
CA LEU A 52 -15.14 15.32 11.94
C LEU A 52 -15.25 16.82 12.23
N MET A 53 -16.04 17.56 11.45
CA MET A 53 -16.28 18.99 11.70
C MET A 53 -16.94 19.21 13.06
N GLU A 54 -18.00 18.46 13.37
CA GLU A 54 -18.69 18.52 14.67
C GLU A 54 -17.71 18.19 15.82
N ARG A 55 -16.86 17.18 15.64
CA ARG A 55 -15.87 16.78 16.65
C ARG A 55 -14.83 17.88 16.91
N VAL A 56 -14.39 18.58 15.87
CA VAL A 56 -13.46 19.71 15.97
C VAL A 56 -14.12 20.90 16.64
N GLU A 57 -15.36 21.23 16.29
CA GLU A 57 -16.11 22.31 16.93
C GLU A 57 -16.39 22.04 18.40
N ALA A 58 -16.79 20.81 18.76
CA ALA A 58 -16.98 20.40 20.14
C ALA A 58 -15.68 20.54 20.97
N ALA A 59 -14.53 20.15 20.41
CA ALA A 59 -13.24 20.31 21.08
C ALA A 59 -12.85 21.79 21.27
N ARG A 60 -13.16 22.66 20.30
CA ARG A 60 -12.95 24.11 20.42
C ARG A 60 -13.83 24.71 21.52
N ASN A 61 -15.11 24.38 21.52
CA ASN A 61 -16.07 24.88 22.51
C ASN A 61 -15.70 24.42 23.92
N GLN A 62 -15.31 23.15 24.10
CA GLN A 62 -14.87 22.61 25.38
C GLN A 62 -13.62 23.35 25.92
N SER A 63 -12.67 23.68 25.03
CA SER A 63 -11.49 24.45 25.42
C SER A 63 -11.84 25.89 25.82
N GLN A 64 -12.68 26.58 25.05
CA GLN A 64 -13.13 27.94 25.37
C GLN A 64 -13.97 27.99 26.65
N GLU A 65 -14.87 27.04 26.85
CA GLU A 65 -15.67 26.90 28.06
C GLU A 65 -14.78 26.67 29.29
N GLY A 66 -13.74 25.83 29.18
CA GLY A 66 -12.76 25.63 30.24
C GLY A 66 -12.03 26.92 30.64
N VAL A 67 -11.62 27.74 29.65
CA VAL A 67 -10.97 29.04 29.93
C VAL A 67 -11.95 30.03 30.55
N SER A 68 -13.19 30.09 30.05
CA SER A 68 -14.22 30.98 30.59
C SER A 68 -14.61 30.58 32.03
N ALA A 69 -14.69 29.29 32.32
CA ALA A 69 -14.98 28.77 33.66
C ALA A 69 -13.84 29.07 34.63
N LEU A 70 -12.58 28.86 34.21
CA LEU A 70 -11.39 29.20 35.00
C LEU A 70 -11.35 30.70 35.35
N LEU A 71 -11.67 31.57 34.39
CA LEU A 71 -11.71 33.02 34.59
C LEU A 71 -12.88 33.45 35.49
N ALA A 72 -14.03 32.77 35.41
CA ALA A 72 -15.18 33.06 36.26
C ALA A 72 -15.00 32.61 37.72
N GLU A 73 -14.21 31.55 37.95
CA GLU A 73 -13.85 31.09 39.30
C GLU A 73 -12.81 32.01 39.96
N LEU A 74 -12.06 32.76 39.18
CA LEU A 74 -11.08 33.73 39.66
C LEU A 74 -11.76 35.07 39.94
N ASP A 75 -12.08 35.35 41.21
CA ASP A 75 -12.50 36.69 41.65
C ASP A 75 -11.30 37.66 41.59
N LEU A 76 -11.00 38.12 40.38
CA LEU A 76 -9.87 39.00 40.04
C LEU A 76 -9.88 40.32 40.82
N ASP A 77 -11.08 40.82 41.17
CA ASP A 77 -11.25 42.09 41.88
C ASP A 77 -10.93 41.97 43.38
N SER A 78 -10.93 40.75 43.93
CA SER A 78 -10.53 40.46 45.31
C SER A 78 -9.01 40.39 45.52
N LEU A 79 -8.23 40.30 44.43
CA LEU A 79 -6.79 40.11 44.48
C LEU A 79 -6.03 41.44 44.60
N THR A 80 -4.98 41.44 45.43
CA THR A 80 -4.06 42.59 45.50
C THR A 80 -3.20 42.68 44.23
N GLU A 81 -2.72 43.88 43.91
CA GLU A 81 -1.82 44.11 42.76
C GLU A 81 -0.60 43.17 42.75
N SER A 82 -0.02 42.90 43.92
CA SER A 82 1.11 41.97 44.05
C SER A 82 0.77 40.51 43.72
N GLN A 83 -0.46 40.09 44.02
CA GLN A 83 -0.94 38.74 43.70
C GLN A 83 -1.26 38.63 42.21
N LEU A 84 -1.90 39.64 41.63
CA LEU A 84 -2.15 39.74 40.18
C LEU A 84 -0.85 39.67 39.38
N LEU A 85 0.19 40.41 39.79
CA LEU A 85 1.50 40.38 39.14
C LEU A 85 2.17 39.00 39.20
N ARG A 86 2.04 38.27 40.31
CA ARG A 86 2.56 36.89 40.42
C ARG A 86 1.78 35.94 39.53
N TYR A 87 0.46 36.08 39.50
CA TYR A 87 -0.42 35.25 38.67
C TYR A 87 -0.15 35.47 37.18
N LEU A 88 0.02 36.71 36.75
CA LEU A 88 0.39 37.05 35.37
C LEU A 88 1.71 36.38 34.96
N LYS A 89 2.75 36.46 35.81
CA LYS A 89 4.04 35.80 35.54
C LYS A 89 3.91 34.29 35.43
N GLN A 90 3.05 33.68 36.25
CA GLN A 90 2.77 32.25 36.19
C GLN A 90 2.06 31.89 34.88
N LEU A 91 1.02 32.63 34.50
CA LEU A 91 0.33 32.43 33.22
C LEU A 91 1.25 32.61 32.00
N GLU A 92 2.17 33.57 32.03
CA GLU A 92 3.17 33.76 30.97
C GLU A 92 4.12 32.56 30.85
N LYS A 93 4.52 32.00 32.00
CA LYS A 93 5.34 30.78 32.04
C LYS A 93 4.58 29.58 31.48
N ASP A 94 3.33 29.40 31.90
CA ASP A 94 2.49 28.28 31.46
C ASP A 94 2.16 28.39 29.98
N ARG A 95 1.86 29.60 29.47
CA ARG A 95 1.72 29.88 28.04
C ARG A 95 2.96 29.44 27.26
N ASN A 96 4.16 29.80 27.73
CA ASN A 96 5.39 29.41 27.06
C ASN A 96 5.61 27.89 27.10
N SER A 97 5.29 27.23 28.21
CA SER A 97 5.36 25.76 28.32
C SER A 97 4.42 25.09 27.32
N LEU A 98 3.15 25.50 27.29
CA LEU A 98 2.14 24.97 26.37
C LEU A 98 2.51 25.22 24.91
N TYR A 99 3.09 26.38 24.60
CA TYR A 99 3.55 26.68 23.25
C TYR A 99 4.68 25.74 22.81
N ASN A 100 5.64 25.46 23.69
CA ASN A 100 6.72 24.50 23.41
C ASN A 100 6.17 23.08 23.24
N GLU A 101 5.25 22.65 24.11
CA GLU A 101 4.60 21.35 23.99
C GLU A 101 3.82 21.22 22.68
N LEU A 102 3.07 22.26 22.28
CA LEU A 102 2.40 22.30 21.00
C LEU A 102 3.40 22.10 19.85
N ARG A 103 4.54 22.80 19.90
CA ARG A 103 5.58 22.70 18.88
C ARG A 103 6.18 21.28 18.79
N ASP A 104 6.39 20.64 19.93
CA ASP A 104 6.89 19.27 19.99
C ASP A 104 5.88 18.27 19.41
N LYS A 105 4.58 18.47 19.68
CA LYS A 105 3.51 17.64 19.13
C LYS A 105 3.38 17.82 17.63
N GLU A 106 3.42 19.06 17.13
CA GLU A 106 3.46 19.36 15.69
C GLU A 106 4.63 18.65 15.01
N TRP A 107 5.82 18.72 15.61
CA TRP A 107 7.01 18.05 15.07
C TRP A 107 6.86 16.52 15.05
N LYS A 108 6.31 15.92 16.12
CA LYS A 108 6.05 14.47 16.16
C LYS A 108 5.06 14.03 15.08
N LEU A 109 4.00 14.81 14.86
CA LEU A 109 3.00 14.53 13.84
C LEU A 109 3.62 14.61 12.43
N ASP A 110 4.50 15.60 12.17
CA ASP A 110 5.25 15.67 10.91
C ASP A 110 6.17 14.45 10.69
N GLN A 111 6.83 13.96 11.74
CA GLN A 111 7.63 12.74 11.64
C GLN A 111 6.76 11.50 11.37
N GLU A 112 5.63 11.37 12.05
CA GLU A 112 4.68 10.27 11.84
C GLU A 112 4.09 10.30 10.43
N SER A 113 3.78 11.48 9.90
CA SER A 113 3.34 11.63 8.51
C SER A 113 4.40 11.14 7.52
N LYS A 114 5.68 11.48 7.75
CA LYS A 114 6.79 11.00 6.91
C LYS A 114 6.96 9.49 6.97
N THR A 115 6.86 8.87 8.14
CA THR A 115 6.96 7.40 8.27
C THR A 115 5.74 6.72 7.64
N PHE A 116 4.54 7.26 7.84
CA PHE A 116 3.32 6.78 7.20
C PHE A 116 3.44 6.77 5.67
N HIS A 117 3.92 7.87 5.07
CA HIS A 117 4.11 7.93 3.62
C HIS A 117 5.11 6.88 3.12
N LYS A 118 6.24 6.70 3.80
CA LYS A 118 7.22 5.64 3.47
C LYS A 118 6.57 4.25 3.49
N TYR A 119 5.84 3.90 4.55
CA TYR A 119 5.18 2.59 4.65
C TYR A 119 4.05 2.42 3.63
N ASN A 120 3.32 3.48 3.32
CA ASN A 120 2.29 3.44 2.30
C ASN A 120 2.88 3.24 0.91
N ASP A 121 4.03 3.83 0.62
CA ASP A 121 4.75 3.62 -0.65
C ASP A 121 5.30 2.20 -0.76
N THR A 122 5.86 1.63 0.32
CA THR A 122 6.25 0.21 0.32
C THR A 122 5.05 -0.71 0.15
N ARG A 123 3.90 -0.40 0.76
CA ARG A 123 2.66 -1.15 0.57
C ARG A 123 2.22 -1.13 -0.90
N LYS A 124 2.24 0.04 -1.52
CA LYS A 124 1.89 0.19 -2.96
C LYS A 124 2.84 -0.62 -3.84
N ALA A 125 4.14 -0.60 -3.57
CA ALA A 125 5.13 -1.40 -4.29
C ALA A 125 4.83 -2.91 -4.20
N TYR A 126 4.52 -3.42 -3.01
CA TYR A 126 4.12 -4.83 -2.87
C TYR A 126 2.81 -5.14 -3.60
N MET A 127 1.83 -4.24 -3.57
CA MET A 127 0.59 -4.43 -4.32
C MET A 127 0.84 -4.50 -5.84
N THR A 128 1.76 -3.69 -6.37
CA THR A 128 2.15 -3.77 -7.79
C THR A 128 2.87 -5.08 -8.10
N GLU A 129 3.82 -5.50 -7.27
CA GLU A 129 4.55 -6.77 -7.46
C GLU A 129 3.61 -7.99 -7.43
N ILE A 130 2.64 -8.00 -6.51
CA ILE A 130 1.62 -9.06 -6.43
C ILE A 130 0.79 -9.08 -7.71
N THR A 131 0.34 -7.91 -8.17
CA THR A 131 -0.47 -7.79 -9.40
C THR A 131 0.31 -8.29 -10.61
N GLU A 132 1.58 -7.90 -10.75
CA GLU A 132 2.47 -8.39 -11.82
C GLU A 132 2.70 -9.90 -11.75
N ALA A 133 2.93 -10.45 -10.55
CA ALA A 133 3.09 -11.89 -10.35
C ALA A 133 1.82 -12.66 -10.72
N MET A 134 0.63 -12.13 -10.41
CA MET A 134 -0.65 -12.72 -10.80
C MET A 134 -0.82 -12.74 -12.32
N VAL A 135 -0.51 -11.64 -13.02
CA VAL A 135 -0.57 -11.58 -14.49
C VAL A 135 0.41 -12.57 -15.12
N ASN A 136 1.66 -12.62 -14.63
CA ASN A 136 2.66 -13.55 -15.12
C ASN A 136 2.26 -15.02 -14.91
N LEU A 137 1.66 -15.34 -13.76
CA LEU A 137 1.16 -16.67 -13.45
C LEU A 137 0.01 -17.07 -14.38
N GLU A 138 -0.92 -16.17 -14.69
CA GLU A 138 -2.02 -16.44 -15.63
C GLU A 138 -1.50 -16.62 -17.06
N ALA A 139 -0.51 -15.83 -17.47
CA ALA A 139 0.18 -16.01 -18.75
C ALA A 139 0.89 -17.37 -18.84
N MET A 140 1.55 -17.81 -17.76
CA MET A 140 2.21 -19.11 -17.70
C MET A 140 1.21 -20.27 -17.75
N LYS A 141 0.11 -20.19 -16.99
CA LYS A 141 -1.00 -21.17 -17.04
C LYS A 141 -1.59 -21.27 -18.45
N SER A 142 -1.79 -20.14 -19.11
CA SER A 142 -2.33 -20.10 -20.48
C SER A 142 -1.38 -20.77 -21.48
N ARG A 143 -0.06 -20.56 -21.37
CA ARG A 143 0.95 -21.27 -22.17
C ARG A 143 0.96 -22.77 -21.90
N LEU A 144 0.80 -23.20 -20.65
CA LEU A 144 0.74 -24.63 -20.31
C LEU A 144 -0.49 -25.30 -20.94
N ARG A 145 -1.66 -24.67 -20.87
CA ARG A 145 -2.89 -25.14 -21.54
C ARG A 145 -2.70 -25.30 -23.05
N THR A 146 -1.98 -24.38 -23.71
CA THR A 146 -1.68 -24.50 -25.16
C THR A 146 -0.71 -25.64 -25.47
N PHE A 147 0.18 -26.01 -24.55
CA PHE A 147 1.12 -27.13 -24.71
C PHE A 147 0.42 -28.48 -24.49
N GLU A 148 -0.44 -28.59 -23.48
CA GLU A 148 -1.27 -29.78 -23.22
C GLU A 148 -2.29 -30.04 -24.35
N GLY A 149 -2.79 -28.99 -25.00
CA GLY A 149 -3.60 -29.12 -26.22
C GLY A 149 -2.84 -29.66 -27.45
N SER A 150 -1.51 -29.68 -27.41
CA SER A 150 -0.65 -30.19 -28.48
C SER A 150 -0.23 -31.66 -28.29
N GLU A 151 -0.51 -32.29 -27.15
CA GLU A 151 -0.18 -33.71 -26.91
C GLU A 151 -1.07 -34.71 -27.66
N ASN A 152 -2.11 -34.24 -28.37
CA ASN A 152 -2.87 -35.07 -29.32
C ASN A 152 -2.36 -34.95 -30.77
N GLY A 153 -1.22 -34.28 -30.99
CA GLY A 153 -0.61 -34.05 -32.31
C GLY A 153 0.74 -34.74 -32.49
N SER A 154 0.74 -36.06 -32.66
CA SER A 154 1.66 -36.80 -33.54
C SER A 154 3.15 -36.38 -33.62
N ILE A 155 3.95 -36.55 -32.56
CA ILE A 155 5.43 -36.69 -32.69
C ILE A 155 5.95 -37.71 -31.69
N ALA A 156 5.56 -38.98 -31.84
CA ALA A 156 6.11 -40.09 -31.06
C ALA A 156 6.51 -41.24 -31.98
N LYS A 157 7.59 -41.04 -32.76
CA LYS A 157 8.34 -42.15 -33.36
C LYS A 157 9.85 -41.88 -33.25
N ASN A 158 10.50 -42.73 -32.44
CA ASN A 158 11.93 -43.04 -32.43
C ASN A 158 12.87 -42.31 -31.44
N ILE A 159 12.58 -42.32 -30.13
CA ILE A 159 13.63 -42.14 -29.11
C ILE A 159 13.46 -43.17 -27.98
N LEU A 160 14.41 -44.09 -27.86
CA LEU A 160 14.48 -45.09 -26.78
C LEU A 160 14.92 -44.45 -25.45
N PRO A 161 14.47 -44.96 -24.29
CA PRO A 161 14.65 -44.30 -23.01
C PRO A 161 16.02 -44.64 -22.39
N ASP A 162 17.13 -44.15 -22.98
CA ASP A 162 18.38 -43.87 -22.22
C ASP A 162 19.43 -43.02 -22.98
N GLN A 163 19.08 -42.34 -24.08
CA GLN A 163 20.09 -41.64 -24.89
C GLN A 163 20.24 -40.16 -24.47
N ARG A 164 21.01 -39.90 -23.40
CA ARG A 164 21.53 -38.55 -23.12
C ARG A 164 22.59 -38.16 -24.17
N VAL A 165 22.16 -37.50 -25.25
CA VAL A 165 23.06 -36.80 -26.18
C VAL A 165 22.86 -35.31 -25.99
N ILE A 166 23.83 -34.64 -25.36
CA ILE A 166 23.93 -33.19 -25.40
C ILE A 166 25.13 -32.88 -26.30
N ASP A 167 24.83 -32.19 -27.40
CA ASP A 167 25.71 -31.68 -28.46
C ASP A 167 26.23 -32.73 -29.50
N PRO A 168 25.74 -32.70 -30.76
CA PRO A 168 26.13 -33.64 -31.83
C PRO A 168 27.64 -33.68 -32.14
N ARG A 169 28.39 -32.60 -31.82
CA ARG A 169 29.84 -32.55 -32.05
C ARG A 169 30.67 -33.27 -30.99
N LYS A 170 30.08 -33.63 -29.84
CA LYS A 170 30.83 -34.13 -28.67
C LYS A 170 30.66 -35.63 -28.39
N GLY A 171 29.81 -36.33 -29.14
CA GLY A 171 29.65 -37.79 -29.04
C GLY A 171 29.11 -38.30 -27.70
N PRO A 172 28.94 -39.63 -27.53
CA PRO A 172 28.33 -40.21 -26.34
C PRO A 172 29.12 -39.93 -25.05
N ILE A 173 28.44 -39.45 -24.01
CA ILE A 173 29.05 -39.11 -22.71
C ILE A 173 29.61 -40.39 -22.05
N LYS A 174 30.94 -40.47 -21.90
CA LYS A 174 31.59 -41.54 -21.14
C LYS A 174 31.41 -41.30 -19.64
N LYS A 175 30.79 -42.25 -18.92
CA LYS A 175 30.62 -42.21 -17.46
C LYS A 175 31.96 -42.43 -16.74
N THR A 176 32.77 -41.38 -16.61
CA THR A 176 33.82 -41.32 -15.58
C THR A 176 33.32 -40.41 -14.47
N ALA A 177 32.73 -41.01 -13.43
CA ALA A 177 32.40 -40.32 -12.19
C ALA A 177 33.70 -39.96 -11.48
N ALA A 178 34.28 -38.79 -11.79
CA ALA A 178 35.24 -38.17 -10.89
C ALA A 178 34.45 -37.62 -9.72
N VAL A 179 34.39 -38.38 -8.62
CA VAL A 179 33.89 -37.92 -7.32
C VAL A 179 34.85 -36.84 -6.81
N ARG A 180 34.68 -35.61 -7.29
CA ARG A 180 35.19 -34.42 -6.60
C ARG A 180 34.17 -34.09 -5.53
N SER A 181 34.54 -34.39 -4.29
CA SER A 181 33.81 -34.01 -3.08
C SER A 181 33.31 -32.58 -3.19
N LEU A 182 32.02 -32.37 -2.91
CA LEU A 182 31.40 -31.05 -2.91
C LEU A 182 32.11 -30.14 -1.89
N PRO A 183 32.15 -28.81 -2.13
CA PRO A 183 32.66 -27.86 -1.14
C PRO A 183 31.87 -27.98 0.16
N LYS A 184 32.56 -27.99 1.30
CA LYS A 184 31.91 -28.08 2.62
C LYS A 184 31.16 -26.78 2.90
N LEU A 185 29.91 -26.91 3.35
CA LEU A 185 29.11 -25.78 3.82
C LEU A 185 29.66 -25.33 5.18
N ASN A 186 29.99 -24.05 5.32
CA ASN A 186 30.26 -23.45 6.63
C ASN A 186 28.96 -23.45 7.43
N THR A 187 28.85 -24.34 8.40
CA THR A 187 27.94 -24.16 9.53
C THR A 187 28.58 -23.12 10.43
N ALA A 188 28.40 -21.84 10.08
CA ALA A 188 28.56 -20.78 11.06
C ALA A 188 27.31 -20.86 11.94
N ASP A 189 27.47 -21.49 13.10
CA ASP A 189 26.66 -21.22 14.26
C ASP A 189 26.61 -19.69 14.42
N LYS A 190 25.49 -19.09 14.03
CA LYS A 190 25.16 -17.75 14.49
C LYS A 190 24.65 -17.95 15.90
N ASP A 191 25.54 -17.65 16.84
CA ASP A 191 25.20 -17.37 18.22
C ASP A 191 23.92 -16.53 18.27
N PHE A 192 22.87 -17.13 18.81
CA PHE A 192 21.77 -16.40 19.40
C PHE A 192 22.32 -15.72 20.65
N ASN A 193 22.69 -14.46 20.52
CA ASN A 193 22.64 -13.41 21.54
C ASN A 193 23.51 -12.26 21.06
N ASP A 194 22.87 -11.13 20.75
CA ASP A 194 23.34 -9.76 20.98
C ASP A 194 22.61 -8.82 20.02
N ASP A 195 21.39 -8.44 20.40
CA ASP A 195 20.70 -7.26 19.86
C ASP A 195 19.70 -6.71 20.91
N ASP A 196 20.16 -6.56 22.15
CA ASP A 196 19.38 -5.91 23.22
C ASP A 196 20.15 -4.79 23.95
N ASP A 197 21.13 -4.16 23.27
CA ASP A 197 21.96 -3.12 23.91
C ASP A 197 22.17 -1.85 23.05
N MET A 198 21.12 -1.44 22.33
CA MET A 198 21.10 -0.18 21.56
C MET A 198 20.02 0.82 22.04
N LEU A 199 19.67 0.79 23.33
CA LEU A 199 18.74 1.76 23.93
C LEU A 199 19.27 2.57 25.13
N ASP A 200 20.57 2.51 25.49
CA ASP A 200 21.07 3.25 26.68
C ASP A 200 22.19 4.30 26.42
N LYS A 201 22.40 4.73 25.18
CA LYS A 201 23.44 5.76 24.87
C LYS A 201 22.93 7.19 24.67
N GLN A 202 21.67 7.49 24.97
CA GLN A 202 21.18 8.88 24.97
C GLN A 202 20.84 9.46 26.34
N SER A 203 20.92 8.70 27.44
CA SER A 203 20.55 9.22 28.78
C SER A 203 21.70 9.80 29.63
N LYS A 204 22.95 9.84 29.15
CA LYS A 204 24.11 10.29 29.95
C LYS A 204 24.75 11.62 29.56
N LYS A 205 24.15 12.42 28.66
CA LYS A 205 24.72 13.71 28.22
C LYS A 205 24.05 14.97 28.78
N SER A 206 23.24 14.85 29.83
CA SER A 206 22.54 16.00 30.44
C SER A 206 22.78 16.18 31.94
N ALA A 207 23.82 15.56 32.51
CA ALA A 207 24.15 15.67 33.93
C ALA A 207 25.42 16.49 34.25
N GLU A 208 26.01 17.17 33.26
CA GLU A 208 27.06 18.15 33.51
C GLU A 208 26.81 19.37 32.61
N PHE A 209 26.08 20.35 33.15
CA PHE A 209 26.38 21.79 33.17
C PHE A 209 25.25 22.55 33.89
#